data_AF-A0A817FPP6-F1
#
_entry.id   AF-A0A817FPP6-F1
#
_cell.length_a   1.000
_cell.length_b   1.000
_cell.length_c   1.000
_cell.angle_alpha   90.00
_cell.angle_beta   90.00
_cell.angle_gamma   90.00
#
_symmetry.space_group_name_H-M   'P 1'
#
loop_
_entity.id
_entity.type
_entity.pdbx_description
1 polymer ?
#
loop_
_entity_poly.entity_id
_entity_poly.type
_entity_poly.pdbx_seq_one_letter_code
_entity_poly.pdbx_strand_id
1 'polypeptide(L)'
;MSEEKDGEIIYQAQSSNNHALISASRKFGFTFIKLAMDGLRKLCLAYKELNETDYKRWAQRLHAANTSIENQEKVRNVYEEIEKKLKLICATAIENKLQDGVPQCIERLTCAETAHNIGLSCRLLTNDMELYVIQEENENDVEKKLQEVRNDMINKIEQLFYVYIEDKSKRLNWKDWGIDVMKFNRYRISDYQNNNKTQHPNVHATTIFHTNQLNSEEFYGFGLLITGEALAFALSNKLKMKFLEIGTMCKAVVCCRATPLQKAQVVDLVMKNERKITLAIGDGANDVSMIQKAHIDVGISGQEGRQAVLASDYSLGQFRFLEILLLVHGRFSAQTLYNPFFIATYNVFFTSLPVLVLGVFDQVS
;
A
#
# COMPACT_ATOMS: atom_id res chain seq x y z
N MET A 1 -10.74 -4.95 11.92
CA MET A 1 -10.39 -6.17 11.16
C MET A 1 -11.05 -7.34 11.85
N SER A 2 -11.49 -8.36 11.13
CA SER A 2 -11.93 -9.62 11.77
C SER A 2 -10.70 -10.50 11.96
N GLU A 3 -10.40 -10.89 13.19
CA GLU A 3 -9.43 -11.95 13.47
C GLU A 3 -10.18 -13.25 13.73
N GLU A 4 -9.72 -14.33 13.13
CA GLU A 4 -10.25 -15.66 13.40
C GLU A 4 -9.33 -16.33 14.44
N LYS A 5 -9.87 -16.57 15.64
CA LYS A 5 -9.23 -17.41 16.66
C LYS A 5 -10.21 -18.52 17.01
N ASP A 6 -9.74 -19.77 16.95
CA ASP A 6 -10.48 -20.97 17.33
C ASP A 6 -11.88 -21.12 16.68
N GLY A 7 -12.01 -20.73 15.41
CA GLY A 7 -13.26 -20.87 14.64
C GLY A 7 -14.35 -19.84 15.00
N GLU A 8 -14.06 -18.85 15.85
CA GLU A 8 -14.92 -17.69 16.07
C GLU A 8 -14.37 -16.45 15.34
N ILE A 9 -15.23 -15.81 14.54
CA ILE A 9 -14.93 -14.55 13.86
C ILE A 9 -15.04 -13.42 14.89
N ILE A 10 -13.90 -12.90 15.34
CA ILE A 10 -13.83 -11.80 16.30
C ILE A 10 -13.93 -10.48 15.54
N TYR A 11 -15.05 -9.77 15.72
CA TYR A 11 -15.25 -8.43 15.16
C TYR A 11 -14.59 -7.38 16.06
N GLN A 12 -13.57 -6.69 15.56
CA GLN A 12 -13.00 -5.54 16.26
C GLN A 12 -13.93 -4.33 16.08
N ALA A 13 -14.88 -4.19 16.98
CA ALA A 13 -15.79 -3.06 17.04
C ALA A 13 -15.60 -2.33 18.36
N GLN A 14 -15.25 -1.04 18.29
CA GLN A 14 -15.03 -0.22 19.46
C GLN A 14 -16.38 0.30 19.95
N SER A 15 -16.93 -0.35 20.96
CA SER A 15 -18.07 0.16 21.72
C SER A 15 -17.92 -0.28 23.17
N SER A 16 -18.25 0.62 24.08
CA SER A 16 -18.34 0.39 25.52
C SER A 16 -19.40 -0.66 25.92
N ASN A 17 -20.15 -1.21 24.95
CA ASN A 17 -21.27 -2.10 25.17
C ASN A 17 -21.27 -3.37 24.28
N ASN A 18 -20.77 -4.47 24.83
CA ASN A 18 -20.71 -5.78 24.17
C ASN A 18 -22.07 -6.29 23.67
N HIS A 19 -23.19 -5.97 24.34
CA HIS A 19 -24.51 -6.47 23.93
C HIS A 19 -25.01 -5.82 22.63
N ALA A 20 -24.74 -4.53 22.43
CA ALA A 20 -25.09 -3.84 21.20
C ALA A 20 -24.29 -4.41 20.01
N LEU A 21 -22.99 -4.66 20.23
CA LEU A 21 -22.10 -5.29 19.25
C LEU A 21 -22.58 -6.69 18.87
N ILE A 22 -22.90 -7.55 19.85
CA ILE A 22 -23.41 -8.90 19.59
C ILE A 22 -24.73 -8.84 18.79
N SER A 23 -25.62 -7.90 19.12
CA SER A 23 -26.87 -7.73 18.38
C SER A 23 -26.64 -7.25 16.94
N ALA A 24 -25.65 -6.39 16.72
CA ALA A 24 -25.27 -5.87 15.42
C ALA A 24 -24.63 -6.97 14.57
N SER A 25 -23.70 -7.74 15.13
CA SER A 25 -23.08 -8.87 14.46
C SER A 25 -24.09 -9.95 14.09
N ARG A 26 -25.06 -10.26 14.96
CA ARG A 26 -26.11 -11.25 14.63
C ARG A 26 -27.08 -10.77 13.55
N LYS A 27 -27.47 -9.49 13.56
CA LYS A 27 -28.46 -8.96 12.61
C LYS A 27 -27.86 -8.55 11.26
N PHE A 28 -26.66 -7.98 11.28
CA PHE A 28 -26.03 -7.37 10.12
C PHE A 28 -24.69 -8.00 9.76
N GLY A 29 -24.21 -9.03 10.47
CA GLY A 29 -22.88 -9.62 10.25
C GLY A 29 -22.60 -9.99 8.80
N PHE A 30 -23.50 -10.74 8.15
CA PHE A 30 -23.35 -11.10 6.73
C PHE A 30 -23.32 -9.88 5.80
N THR A 31 -24.20 -8.91 6.05
CA THR A 31 -24.26 -7.66 5.27
C THR A 31 -22.99 -6.84 5.48
N PHE A 32 -22.46 -6.79 6.70
CA PHE A 32 -21.20 -6.12 6.98
C PHE A 32 -20.01 -6.81 6.34
N ILE A 33 -19.98 -8.14 6.25
CA ILE A 33 -18.91 -8.85 5.53
C ILE A 33 -18.95 -8.45 4.05
N LYS A 34 -20.11 -8.55 3.42
CA LYS A 34 -20.29 -8.18 2.00
C LYS A 34 -19.87 -6.73 1.73
N LEU A 35 -20.36 -5.78 2.54
CA LEU A 35 -20.01 -4.37 2.41
C LEU A 35 -18.55 -4.07 2.81
N ALA A 36 -17.86 -4.97 3.52
CA ALA A 36 -16.42 -4.85 3.79
C ALA A 36 -15.61 -5.11 2.53
N MET A 37 -16.02 -6.14 1.78
CA MET A 37 -15.38 -6.53 0.53
C MET A 37 -15.46 -5.39 -0.50
N ASP A 38 -16.54 -4.62 -0.46
CA ASP A 38 -16.75 -3.45 -1.31
C ASP A 38 -16.02 -2.17 -0.80
N GLY A 39 -15.28 -2.24 0.33
CA GLY A 39 -14.50 -1.12 0.85
C GLY A 39 -15.31 0.02 1.48
N LEU A 40 -16.58 -0.21 1.83
CA LEU A 40 -17.49 0.82 2.33
C LEU A 40 -17.24 1.13 3.81
N ARG A 41 -17.30 2.41 4.19
CA ARG A 41 -17.27 2.84 5.60
C ARG A 41 -18.62 2.56 6.23
N LYS A 42 -18.64 1.82 7.34
CA LYS A 42 -19.87 1.39 8.01
C LYS A 42 -20.07 2.14 9.31
N LEU A 43 -21.29 2.55 9.58
CA LEU A 43 -21.69 3.15 10.86
C LEU A 43 -22.94 2.43 11.38
N CYS A 44 -22.95 2.13 12.67
CA CYS A 44 -24.11 1.59 13.37
C CYS A 44 -24.79 2.70 14.16
N LEU A 45 -26.10 2.84 14.02
CA LEU A 45 -26.91 3.76 14.82
C LEU A 45 -27.63 2.98 15.91
N ALA A 46 -27.45 3.40 17.16
CA ALA A 46 -28.11 2.83 18.33
C ALA A 46 -28.63 3.94 19.25
N TYR A 47 -29.68 3.66 20.00
CA TYR A 47 -30.29 4.60 20.92
C TYR A 47 -30.59 3.96 22.27
N LYS A 48 -30.82 4.79 23.29
CA LYS A 48 -31.29 4.37 24.61
C LYS A 48 -32.25 5.41 25.13
N GLU A 49 -33.39 4.96 25.61
CA GLU A 49 -34.35 5.80 26.32
C GLU A 49 -33.86 6.00 27.75
N LEU A 50 -33.89 7.23 28.22
CA LEU A 50 -33.44 7.62 29.55
C LEU A 50 -34.57 8.33 30.28
N ASN A 51 -34.74 8.01 31.56
CA ASN A 51 -35.64 8.74 32.42
C ASN A 51 -35.04 10.11 32.76
N GLU A 52 -35.88 11.11 32.95
CA GLU A 52 -35.45 12.48 33.25
C GLU A 52 -34.62 12.57 34.54
N THR A 53 -34.95 11.75 35.54
CA THR A 53 -34.22 11.66 36.81
C THR A 53 -32.80 11.11 36.62
N ASP A 54 -32.66 10.09 35.78
CA ASP A 54 -31.37 9.45 35.51
C ASP A 54 -30.48 10.35 34.67
N TYR A 55 -31.06 11.05 33.69
CA TYR A 55 -30.38 12.06 32.91
C TYR A 55 -29.86 13.21 33.78
N LYS A 56 -30.69 13.78 34.66
CA LYS A 56 -30.28 14.87 35.57
C LYS A 56 -29.12 14.44 36.47
N ARG A 57 -29.18 13.21 37.03
CA ARG A 57 -28.10 12.65 37.85
C ARG A 57 -26.80 12.49 37.06
N TRP A 58 -26.88 11.98 35.83
CA TRP A 58 -25.73 11.84 34.95
C TRP A 58 -25.15 13.20 34.54
N ALA A 59 -25.99 14.18 34.20
CA ALA A 59 -25.57 15.52 33.80
C ALA A 59 -24.81 16.25 34.92
N GLN A 60 -25.26 16.12 36.16
CA GLN A 60 -24.54 16.64 37.33
C GLN A 60 -23.14 16.04 37.48
N ARG A 61 -23.03 14.72 37.27
CA ARG A 61 -21.74 14.02 37.31
C ARG A 61 -20.81 14.41 36.16
N LEU A 62 -21.35 14.60 34.96
CA LEU A 62 -20.58 15.10 33.82
C LEU A 62 -20.06 16.51 34.08
N HIS A 63 -20.90 17.39 34.64
CA HIS A 63 -20.50 18.74 35.00
C HIS A 63 -19.39 18.74 36.08
N ALA A 64 -19.52 17.87 37.09
CA ALA A 64 -18.49 17.70 38.12
C ALA A 64 -17.17 17.14 37.53
N ALA A 65 -17.25 16.19 36.60
CA ALA A 65 -16.08 15.64 35.91
C ALA A 65 -15.36 16.69 35.06
N ASN A 66 -16.10 17.51 34.30
CA ASN A 66 -15.57 18.59 33.48
C ASN A 66 -14.86 19.69 34.29
N THR A 67 -15.22 19.83 35.57
CA THR A 67 -14.63 20.85 36.48
C THR A 67 -13.38 20.33 37.19
N SER A 68 -13.09 19.02 37.11
CA SER A 68 -11.93 18.40 37.75
C SER A 68 -10.63 18.61 36.94
N ILE A 69 -9.49 18.69 37.64
CA ILE A 69 -8.17 18.88 37.03
C ILE A 69 -7.70 17.60 36.29
N GLU A 70 -8.12 16.41 36.74
CA GLU A 70 -7.93 15.11 36.05
C GLU A 70 -9.06 14.87 35.02
N ASN A 71 -9.16 15.76 34.05
CA ASN A 71 -10.38 15.94 33.26
C ASN A 71 -10.66 14.76 32.30
N GLN A 72 -9.64 14.25 31.60
CA GLN A 72 -9.86 13.37 30.43
C GLN A 72 -10.35 11.95 30.80
N GLU A 73 -9.78 11.31 31.82
CA GLU A 73 -10.18 9.94 32.20
C GLU A 73 -11.53 9.91 32.91
N LYS A 74 -11.81 10.86 33.81
CA LYS A 74 -13.09 10.93 34.51
C LYS A 74 -14.25 11.20 33.56
N VAL A 75 -14.06 12.10 32.60
CA VAL A 75 -15.07 12.39 31.57
C VAL A 75 -15.31 11.16 30.71
N ARG A 76 -14.27 10.45 30.29
CA ARG A 76 -14.40 9.20 29.53
C ARG A 76 -15.22 8.15 30.28
N ASN A 77 -14.94 7.93 31.57
CA ASN A 77 -15.68 6.97 32.39
C ASN A 77 -17.19 7.32 32.48
N VAL A 78 -17.52 8.61 32.62
CA VAL A 78 -18.92 9.08 32.66
C VAL A 78 -19.64 8.86 31.32
N TYR A 79 -18.94 9.00 30.20
CA TYR A 79 -19.49 8.66 28.88
C TYR A 79 -19.67 7.14 28.68
N GLU A 80 -18.70 6.32 29.09
CA GLU A 80 -18.80 4.87 28.98
C GLU A 80 -19.97 4.29 29.79
N GLU A 81 -20.37 4.94 30.88
CA GLU A 81 -21.53 4.52 31.67
C GLU A 81 -22.87 4.70 30.95
N ILE A 82 -23.09 5.85 30.29
CA ILE A 82 -24.36 6.15 29.63
C ILE A 82 -24.54 5.32 28.36
N GLU A 83 -23.44 4.98 27.68
CA GLU A 83 -23.38 4.18 26.46
C GLU A 83 -23.65 2.68 26.65
N LYS A 84 -23.85 2.21 27.88
CA LYS A 84 -24.25 0.82 28.16
C LYS A 84 -25.73 0.57 27.86
N LYS A 85 -26.04 -0.63 27.34
CA LYS A 85 -27.41 -1.12 27.02
C LYS A 85 -28.15 -0.32 25.93
N LEU A 86 -27.44 0.14 24.91
CA LEU A 86 -28.04 0.72 23.70
C LEU A 86 -28.80 -0.34 22.88
N LYS A 87 -29.91 0.07 22.25
CA LYS A 87 -30.69 -0.70 21.28
C LYS A 87 -30.32 -0.27 19.86
N LEU A 88 -29.85 -1.22 19.06
CA LEU A 88 -29.48 -0.99 17.67
C LEU A 88 -30.73 -0.69 16.81
N ILE A 89 -30.68 0.40 16.05
CA ILE A 89 -31.73 0.80 15.09
C ILE A 89 -31.37 0.26 13.71
N CYS A 90 -30.25 0.71 13.17
CA CYS A 90 -29.85 0.44 11.80
C CYS A 90 -28.33 0.49 11.61
N ALA A 91 -27.92 0.06 10.43
CA ALA A 91 -26.56 0.17 9.93
C ALA A 91 -26.58 0.96 8.63
N THR A 92 -25.59 1.82 8.43
CA THR A 92 -25.37 2.56 7.20
C THR A 92 -24.01 2.20 6.62
N ALA A 93 -23.89 2.27 5.31
CA ALA A 93 -22.63 2.11 4.61
C ALA A 93 -22.47 3.26 3.63
N ILE A 94 -21.35 3.95 3.73
CA ILE A 94 -21.00 5.13 2.95
C ILE A 94 -19.80 4.75 2.10
N GLU A 95 -19.96 4.91 0.79
CA GLU A 95 -18.86 4.79 -0.15
C GLU A 95 -18.03 6.07 -0.13
N ASN A 96 -16.71 5.95 0.07
CA ASN A 96 -15.83 7.05 -0.26
C ASN A 96 -15.59 6.98 -1.76
N LYS A 97 -16.21 7.90 -2.50
CA LYS A 97 -15.99 7.98 -3.94
C LYS A 97 -14.52 8.25 -4.21
N LEU A 98 -13.88 7.30 -4.88
CA LEU A 98 -12.59 7.51 -5.51
C LEU A 98 -12.76 8.44 -6.71
N GLN A 99 -11.68 9.08 -7.15
CA GLN A 99 -11.70 9.80 -8.43
C GLN A 99 -11.99 8.83 -9.57
N ASP A 100 -12.62 9.35 -10.63
CA ASP A 100 -12.97 8.58 -11.81
C ASP A 100 -11.72 7.94 -12.43
N GLY A 101 -11.79 6.64 -12.72
CA GLY A 101 -10.71 5.94 -13.43
C GLY A 101 -9.53 5.50 -12.56
N VAL A 102 -9.51 5.79 -11.24
CA VAL A 102 -8.44 5.33 -10.33
C VAL A 102 -8.32 3.80 -10.41
N PRO A 103 -9.43 3.07 -10.17
CA PRO A 103 -9.79 1.84 -10.85
C PRO A 103 -8.75 1.13 -11.71
N GLN A 104 -8.92 1.53 -12.96
CA GLN A 104 -8.32 1.03 -14.17
C GLN A 104 -6.90 1.57 -14.34
N CYS A 105 -6.63 2.79 -13.83
CA CYS A 105 -5.30 3.39 -13.89
C CYS A 105 -4.28 2.57 -13.09
N ILE A 106 -4.59 2.19 -11.83
CA ILE A 106 -3.67 1.39 -11.00
C ILE A 106 -3.43 0.03 -11.66
N GLU A 107 -4.50 -0.62 -12.11
CA GLU A 107 -4.42 -1.92 -12.79
C GLU A 107 -3.50 -1.85 -14.01
N ARG A 108 -3.65 -0.85 -14.87
CA ARG A 108 -2.79 -0.65 -16.04
C ARG A 108 -1.34 -0.33 -15.68
N LEU A 109 -1.11 0.41 -14.59
CA LEU A 109 0.26 0.66 -14.10
C LEU A 109 0.91 -0.64 -13.58
N THR A 110 0.15 -1.51 -12.90
CA THR A 110 0.64 -2.84 -12.49
C THR A 110 0.86 -3.76 -13.69
N CYS A 111 -0.02 -3.71 -14.70
CA CYS A 111 0.05 -4.51 -15.92
C CYS A 111 0.97 -3.92 -17.00
N ALA A 112 1.56 -2.74 -16.82
CA ALA A 112 2.40 -2.10 -17.83
C ALA A 112 3.63 -2.95 -18.22
N GLU A 113 4.08 -3.85 -17.35
CA GLU A 113 5.11 -4.86 -17.66
C GLU A 113 4.54 -6.19 -18.23
N THR A 114 3.23 -6.42 -18.14
CA THR A 114 2.56 -7.67 -18.53
C THR A 114 1.38 -7.42 -19.46
N ALA A 115 1.68 -7.27 -20.75
CA ALA A 115 0.68 -7.16 -21.81
C ALA A 115 -0.13 -8.46 -21.99
N HIS A 116 -1.21 -8.68 -21.23
CA HIS A 116 -2.39 -9.36 -21.80
C HIS A 116 -3.73 -9.35 -21.03
N ASN A 117 -3.85 -9.02 -19.74
CA ASN A 117 -5.14 -9.21 -19.06
C ASN A 117 -5.66 -7.93 -18.40
N ILE A 118 -6.82 -7.48 -18.88
CA ILE A 118 -7.67 -6.46 -18.26
C ILE A 118 -8.65 -7.21 -17.34
N GLY A 119 -8.51 -7.01 -16.03
CA GLY A 119 -9.29 -7.59 -14.95
C GLY A 119 -9.56 -6.58 -13.83
N LEU A 120 -10.78 -6.03 -13.88
CA LEU A 120 -11.49 -5.10 -13.01
C LEU A 120 -10.99 -4.81 -11.57
N SER A 121 -11.00 -3.50 -11.29
CA SER A 121 -11.01 -2.81 -9.98
C SER A 121 -9.65 -2.75 -9.27
N CYS A 122 -9.38 -1.65 -8.56
CA CYS A 122 -8.17 -1.39 -7.78
C CYS A 122 -8.07 -2.35 -6.59
N ARG A 123 -7.83 -3.63 -6.87
CA ARG A 123 -7.61 -4.65 -5.86
C ARG A 123 -6.13 -4.66 -5.49
N LEU A 124 -5.64 -3.52 -5.00
CA LEU A 124 -4.28 -3.40 -4.47
C LEU A 124 -4.03 -4.48 -3.40
N LEU A 125 -5.06 -4.76 -2.61
CA LEU A 125 -5.17 -5.93 -1.74
C LEU A 125 -6.36 -6.77 -2.24
N THR A 126 -6.13 -8.04 -2.56
CA THR A 126 -7.18 -9.03 -2.84
C THR A 126 -7.41 -9.91 -1.62
N ASN A 127 -8.61 -10.48 -1.45
CA ASN A 127 -8.88 -11.43 -0.38
C ASN A 127 -8.01 -12.70 -0.48
N ASP A 128 -7.52 -12.99 -1.69
CA ASP A 128 -6.67 -14.14 -1.97
C ASP A 128 -5.18 -13.86 -1.67
N MET A 129 -4.83 -12.62 -1.30
CA MET A 129 -3.48 -12.28 -0.84
C MET A 129 -3.35 -12.55 0.65
N GLU A 130 -2.15 -12.98 1.05
CA GLU A 130 -1.82 -13.11 2.46
C GLU A 130 -1.44 -11.76 3.04
N LEU A 131 -2.27 -11.26 3.94
CA LEU A 131 -2.11 -9.94 4.54
C LEU A 131 -1.40 -10.03 5.89
N TYR A 132 -0.22 -9.42 5.99
CA TYR A 132 0.47 -9.21 7.25
C TYR A 132 0.17 -7.84 7.81
N VAL A 133 -0.16 -7.79 9.10
CA VAL A 133 -0.54 -6.55 9.77
C VAL A 133 0.37 -6.30 10.97
N ILE A 134 0.95 -5.10 11.03
CA ILE A 134 1.87 -4.65 12.07
C ILE A 134 1.26 -3.42 12.75
N GLN A 135 0.86 -3.59 14.02
CA GLN A 135 0.20 -2.55 14.82
C GLN A 135 0.87 -2.32 16.18
N GLU A 136 2.03 -2.93 16.41
CA GLU A 136 2.66 -2.95 17.73
C GLU A 136 3.14 -1.56 18.18
N GLU A 137 3.01 -1.30 19.48
CA GLU A 137 3.30 0.00 20.10
C GLU A 137 4.75 0.11 20.64
N ASN A 138 5.48 -1.01 20.72
CA ASN A 138 6.86 -1.06 21.21
C ASN A 138 7.86 -1.45 20.13
N GLU A 139 9.07 -0.89 20.16
CA GLU A 139 10.12 -1.21 19.17
C GLU A 139 10.53 -2.69 19.17
N ASN A 140 10.65 -3.32 20.35
CA ASN A 140 11.01 -4.74 20.45
C ASN A 140 9.93 -5.66 19.87
N ASP A 141 8.66 -5.29 20.07
CA ASP A 141 7.52 -6.06 19.56
C ASP A 141 7.42 -5.91 18.04
N VAL A 142 7.65 -4.70 17.51
CA VAL A 142 7.78 -4.46 16.06
C VAL A 142 8.93 -5.29 15.47
N GLU A 143 10.10 -5.32 16.12
CA GLU A 143 11.24 -6.12 15.64
C GLU A 143 10.90 -7.61 15.58
N LYS A 144 10.31 -8.14 16.65
CA LYS A 144 9.89 -9.54 16.71
C LYS A 144 8.85 -9.84 15.62
N LYS A 145 7.86 -8.97 15.44
CA LYS A 145 6.82 -9.15 14.42
C LYS A 145 7.40 -9.12 13.00
N LEU A 146 8.33 -8.20 12.71
CA LEU A 146 9.01 -8.16 11.42
C LEU A 146 9.81 -9.45 11.16
N GLN A 147 10.45 -10.02 12.18
CA GLN A 147 11.15 -11.30 12.05
C GLN A 147 10.19 -12.47 11.82
N GLU A 148 9.06 -12.51 12.54
CA GLU A 148 8.01 -13.49 12.33
C GLU A 148 7.47 -13.44 10.90
N VAL A 149 7.10 -12.26 10.42
CA VAL A 149 6.59 -12.03 9.05
C VAL A 149 7.62 -12.47 8.00
N ARG A 150 8.89 -12.09 8.18
CA ARG A 150 9.98 -12.50 7.28
C ARG A 150 10.10 -14.03 7.20
N ASN A 151 10.10 -14.70 8.34
CA ASN A 151 10.25 -16.15 8.39
C ASN A 151 9.04 -16.86 7.78
N ASP A 152 7.84 -16.35 8.01
CA ASP A 152 6.62 -16.91 7.43
C ASP A 152 6.62 -16.78 5.89
N MET A 153 6.96 -15.60 5.35
CA MET A 153 7.12 -15.40 3.90
C MET A 153 8.14 -16.35 3.29
N ILE A 154 9.29 -16.51 3.95
CA ILE A 154 10.34 -17.45 3.54
C ILE A 154 9.80 -18.88 3.50
N ASN A 155 9.20 -19.34 4.59
CA ASN A 155 8.72 -20.73 4.69
C ASN A 155 7.66 -21.02 3.63
N LYS A 156 6.76 -20.07 3.36
CA LYS A 156 5.75 -20.23 2.32
C LYS A 156 6.35 -20.27 0.92
N ILE A 157 7.38 -19.46 0.64
CA ILE A 157 8.09 -19.55 -0.65
C ILE A 157 8.85 -20.86 -0.78
N GLU A 158 9.53 -21.32 0.28
CA GLU A 158 10.22 -22.61 0.29
C GLU A 158 9.24 -23.75 -0.02
N GLN A 159 8.03 -23.70 0.56
CA GLN A 159 6.95 -24.67 0.31
C GLN A 159 6.35 -24.56 -1.10
N LEU A 160 6.04 -23.36 -1.56
CA LEU A 160 5.36 -23.12 -2.86
C LEU A 160 6.27 -23.38 -4.05
N PHE A 161 7.55 -23.01 -3.95
CA PHE A 161 8.51 -23.09 -5.05
C PHE A 161 9.47 -24.28 -4.94
N TYR A 162 9.39 -25.07 -3.86
CA TYR A 162 10.32 -26.17 -3.58
C TYR A 162 11.79 -25.72 -3.64
N VAL A 163 12.09 -24.51 -3.15
CA VAL A 163 13.44 -23.94 -3.06
C VAL A 163 13.90 -23.98 -1.61
N TYR A 164 15.18 -24.25 -1.38
CA TYR A 164 15.79 -24.14 -0.05
C TYR A 164 16.68 -22.90 0.01
N ILE A 165 16.46 -22.05 1.02
CA ILE A 165 17.24 -20.83 1.21
C ILE A 165 18.39 -21.11 2.19
N GLU A 166 19.61 -21.22 1.66
CA GLU A 166 20.78 -21.58 2.48
C GLU A 166 21.18 -20.51 3.49
N ASP A 167 21.15 -19.23 3.09
CA ASP A 167 21.55 -18.11 3.94
C ASP A 167 20.38 -17.17 4.23
N LYS A 168 19.64 -17.50 5.30
CA LYS A 168 18.51 -16.69 5.78
C LYS A 168 18.95 -15.39 6.48
N SER A 169 20.26 -15.19 6.69
CA SER A 169 20.81 -14.00 7.38
C SER A 169 21.03 -12.81 6.45
N LYS A 170 21.21 -13.05 5.16
CA LYS A 170 21.37 -12.01 4.14
C LYS A 170 20.04 -11.37 3.79
N ARG A 171 20.11 -10.16 3.25
CA ARG A 171 18.96 -9.50 2.63
C ARG A 171 18.52 -10.33 1.42
N LEU A 172 17.30 -10.83 1.45
CA LEU A 172 16.73 -11.61 0.36
C LEU A 172 16.10 -10.66 -0.66
N ASN A 173 16.39 -10.92 -1.94
CA ASN A 173 15.77 -10.23 -3.06
C ASN A 173 15.31 -11.28 -4.06
N TRP A 174 13.99 -11.46 -4.17
CA TRP A 174 13.39 -12.52 -4.98
C TRP A 174 13.72 -12.40 -6.47
N LYS A 175 14.06 -11.18 -6.95
CA LYS A 175 14.53 -10.98 -8.31
C LYS A 175 15.81 -11.75 -8.61
N ASP A 176 16.69 -11.90 -7.61
CA ASP A 176 17.94 -12.64 -7.78
C ASP A 176 17.67 -14.14 -8.03
N TRP A 177 16.45 -14.61 -7.72
CA TRP A 177 16.01 -16.00 -7.88
C TRP A 177 15.00 -16.15 -9.03
N GLY A 178 14.85 -15.13 -9.87
CA GLY A 178 13.90 -15.15 -10.99
C GLY A 178 12.43 -15.18 -10.56
N ILE A 179 12.15 -14.86 -9.28
CA ILE A 179 10.80 -14.75 -8.75
C ILE A 179 10.35 -13.29 -8.90
N ASP A 180 9.40 -13.08 -9.81
CA ASP A 180 8.78 -11.78 -10.02
C ASP A 180 7.53 -11.66 -9.13
N VAL A 181 7.65 -10.82 -8.10
CA VAL A 181 6.58 -10.51 -7.13
C VAL A 181 5.28 -10.10 -7.82
N MET A 182 5.38 -9.42 -8.98
CA MET A 182 4.20 -8.96 -9.72
C MET A 182 3.52 -10.08 -10.54
N LYS A 183 4.17 -11.24 -10.69
CA LYS A 183 3.68 -12.39 -11.45
C LYS A 183 3.22 -13.55 -10.57
N PHE A 184 3.03 -13.38 -9.26
CA PHE A 184 2.49 -14.45 -8.38
C PHE A 184 1.23 -15.12 -8.93
N ASN A 185 0.28 -14.33 -9.42
CA ASN A 185 -0.95 -14.81 -10.06
C ASN A 185 -0.72 -15.69 -11.32
N ARG A 186 0.52 -15.77 -11.84
CA ARG A 186 0.89 -16.54 -13.04
C ARG A 186 1.80 -17.73 -12.71
N TYR A 187 2.33 -17.85 -11.48
CA TYR A 187 3.09 -19.04 -11.12
C TYR A 187 2.13 -20.21 -10.94
N ARG A 188 1.76 -20.85 -12.06
CA ARG A 188 1.43 -22.27 -12.00
C ARG A 188 2.73 -22.99 -11.66
N ILE A 189 2.66 -23.88 -10.68
CA ILE A 189 3.78 -24.76 -10.28
C ILE A 189 4.42 -25.47 -11.50
N SER A 190 3.65 -25.66 -12.58
CA SER A 190 4.11 -26.23 -13.86
C SER A 190 5.12 -25.37 -14.63
N ASP A 191 5.12 -24.04 -14.48
CA ASP A 191 5.92 -23.14 -15.33
C ASP A 191 7.37 -23.02 -14.85
N TYR A 192 7.61 -23.24 -13.55
CA TYR A 192 8.97 -23.31 -13.00
C TYR A 192 9.70 -24.58 -13.43
N GLN A 193 8.97 -25.70 -13.60
CA GLN A 193 9.54 -26.99 -14.02
C GLN A 193 10.10 -26.97 -15.46
N ASN A 194 9.60 -26.10 -16.34
CA ASN A 194 10.02 -26.02 -17.74
C ASN A 194 11.21 -25.07 -18.00
N ASN A 195 11.56 -24.18 -17.06
CA ASN A 195 12.61 -23.17 -17.24
C ASN A 195 13.98 -23.56 -16.64
N ASN A 196 14.26 -24.85 -16.50
CA ASN A 196 15.56 -25.41 -16.10
C ASN A 196 16.68 -25.21 -17.16
N LYS A 197 16.89 -23.98 -17.63
CA LYS A 197 18.08 -23.60 -18.43
C LYS A 197 18.91 -22.46 -17.83
N THR A 198 18.49 -21.83 -16.74
CA THR A 198 19.33 -20.83 -16.05
C THR A 198 19.65 -21.31 -14.64
N GLN A 199 20.70 -22.14 -14.53
CA GLN A 199 21.37 -22.41 -13.27
C GLN A 199 21.91 -21.07 -12.73
N HIS A 200 21.30 -20.55 -11.67
CA HIS A 200 21.82 -19.41 -10.93
C HIS A 200 22.71 -19.91 -9.77
N PRO A 201 23.88 -19.28 -9.53
CA PRO A 201 24.94 -19.80 -8.67
C PRO A 201 24.60 -19.91 -7.18
N ASN A 202 23.46 -19.37 -6.73
CA ASN A 202 23.02 -19.40 -5.32
C ASN A 202 21.73 -20.23 -5.11
N VAL A 203 21.29 -21.00 -6.11
CA VAL A 203 20.08 -21.82 -6.04
C VAL A 203 20.48 -23.28 -6.26
N HIS A 204 20.67 -24.02 -5.17
CA HIS A 204 20.69 -25.47 -5.23
C HIS A 204 19.24 -25.97 -5.30
N ALA A 205 18.68 -25.99 -6.51
CA ALA A 205 17.45 -26.70 -6.79
C ALA A 205 17.73 -28.20 -6.62
N THR A 206 17.49 -28.72 -5.42
CA THR A 206 17.51 -30.17 -5.20
C THR A 206 16.20 -30.70 -5.76
N THR A 207 16.23 -31.22 -6.98
CA THR A 207 15.06 -31.80 -7.65
C THR A 207 14.60 -33.05 -6.90
N ILE A 208 13.75 -32.89 -5.89
CA ILE A 208 13.02 -34.00 -5.28
C ILE A 208 11.77 -34.23 -6.15
N PHE A 209 11.89 -35.16 -7.08
CA PHE A 209 10.76 -35.67 -7.85
C PHE A 209 9.80 -36.39 -6.90
N HIS A 210 8.70 -35.74 -6.54
CA HIS A 210 7.50 -36.45 -6.12
C HIS A 210 6.30 -35.92 -6.91
N THR A 211 5.98 -36.65 -7.98
CA THR A 211 4.67 -36.65 -8.60
C THR A 211 3.66 -37.12 -7.56
N ASN A 212 2.79 -36.25 -7.07
CA ASN A 212 1.46 -36.61 -6.59
C ASN A 212 0.60 -35.34 -6.39
N GLN A 213 -0.45 -35.23 -7.21
CA GLN A 213 -1.67 -34.43 -7.00
C GLN A 213 -1.49 -33.07 -6.31
N LEU A 214 -0.99 -32.07 -7.05
CA LEU A 214 -1.06 -30.68 -6.61
C LEU A 214 -2.39 -30.08 -7.04
N ASN A 215 -3.32 -29.93 -6.09
CA ASN A 215 -4.36 -28.93 -6.23
C ASN A 215 -3.65 -27.60 -6.51
N SER A 216 -3.95 -27.00 -7.66
CA SER A 216 -3.38 -25.72 -8.07
C SER A 216 -3.97 -24.61 -7.21
N GLU A 217 -3.48 -24.46 -5.98
CA GLU A 217 -3.80 -23.28 -5.18
C GLU A 217 -3.11 -22.08 -5.84
N GLU A 218 -3.93 -21.17 -6.36
CA GLU A 218 -3.46 -19.93 -6.95
C GLU A 218 -2.96 -19.02 -5.83
N PHE A 219 -1.66 -18.74 -5.82
CA PHE A 219 -1.06 -17.83 -4.85
C PHE A 219 -1.02 -16.39 -5.41
N TYR A 220 -1.67 -15.46 -4.73
CA TYR A 220 -1.83 -14.08 -5.22
C TYR A 220 -0.79 -13.07 -4.69
N GLY A 221 0.14 -13.55 -3.86
CA GLY A 221 1.22 -12.75 -3.27
C GLY A 221 0.93 -12.30 -1.85
N PHE A 222 1.88 -11.53 -1.29
CA PHE A 222 1.81 -11.00 0.07
C PHE A 222 1.45 -9.51 0.06
N GLY A 223 0.66 -9.10 1.06
CA GLY A 223 0.37 -7.70 1.39
C GLY A 223 0.89 -7.32 2.77
N LEU A 224 1.38 -6.10 2.94
CA LEU A 224 1.81 -5.57 4.23
C LEU A 224 0.98 -4.34 4.62
N LEU A 225 0.41 -4.36 5.82
CA LEU A 225 -0.26 -3.24 6.45
C LEU A 225 0.51 -2.83 7.71
N ILE A 226 0.92 -1.56 7.79
CA ILE A 226 1.65 -1.04 8.96
C ILE A 226 1.01 0.26 9.45
N THR A 227 0.82 0.39 10.77
CA THR A 227 0.32 1.63 11.39
C THR A 227 1.41 2.69 11.49
N GLY A 228 1.04 3.97 11.57
CA GLY A 228 1.98 5.09 11.66
C GLY A 228 2.87 5.04 12.90
N GLU A 229 2.35 4.51 14.02
CA GLU A 229 3.12 4.31 15.25
C GLU A 229 4.17 3.20 15.07
N ALA A 230 3.75 2.02 14.59
CA ALA A 230 4.67 0.93 14.26
C ALA A 230 5.68 1.32 13.18
N LEU A 231 5.27 2.13 12.21
CA LEU A 231 6.12 2.64 11.13
C LEU A 231 7.25 3.53 11.67
N ALA A 232 7.00 4.31 12.72
CA ALA A 232 8.04 5.12 13.36
C ALA A 232 9.20 4.25 13.85
N PHE A 233 8.88 3.13 14.49
CA PHE A 233 9.87 2.15 14.95
C PHE A 233 10.48 1.37 13.78
N ALA A 234 9.70 0.98 12.77
CA ALA A 234 10.19 0.26 11.60
C ALA A 234 11.19 1.10 10.77
N LEU A 235 11.06 2.43 10.80
CA LEU A 235 11.98 3.38 10.17
C LEU A 235 13.23 3.68 11.02
N SER A 236 13.36 3.10 12.21
CA SER A 236 14.57 3.24 13.05
C SER A 236 15.80 2.69 12.32
N ASN A 237 16.99 3.20 12.64
CA ASN A 237 18.23 2.80 11.97
C ASN A 237 18.51 1.29 12.06
N LYS A 238 18.00 0.63 13.11
CA LYS A 238 18.14 -0.81 13.34
C LYS A 238 17.21 -1.62 12.44
N LEU A 239 15.97 -1.18 12.25
CA LEU A 239 14.90 -1.97 11.61
C LEU A 239 14.63 -1.58 10.15
N LYS A 240 15.03 -0.38 9.70
CA LYS A 240 14.72 0.14 8.37
C LYS A 240 15.13 -0.80 7.22
N MET A 241 16.24 -1.52 7.35
CA MET A 241 16.68 -2.47 6.32
C MET A 241 15.80 -3.73 6.28
N LYS A 242 15.36 -4.23 7.44
CA LYS A 242 14.42 -5.36 7.53
C LYS A 242 13.06 -4.96 6.97
N PHE A 243 12.57 -3.77 7.32
CA PHE A 243 11.33 -3.22 6.79
C PHE A 243 11.38 -3.07 5.26
N LEU A 244 12.47 -2.52 4.72
CA LEU A 244 12.65 -2.38 3.28
C LEU A 244 12.65 -3.74 2.57
N GLU A 245 13.33 -4.74 3.13
CA GLU A 245 13.34 -6.10 2.60
C GLU A 245 11.94 -6.71 2.52
N ILE A 246 11.19 -6.72 3.63
CA ILE A 246 9.81 -7.22 3.68
C ILE A 246 8.90 -6.42 2.74
N GLY A 247 9.10 -5.10 2.67
CA GLY A 247 8.36 -4.24 1.75
C GLY A 247 8.60 -4.59 0.28
N THR A 248 9.84 -4.93 -0.10
CA THR A 248 10.19 -5.35 -1.48
C THR A 248 9.67 -6.74 -1.85
N MET A 249 9.36 -7.56 -0.85
CA MET A 249 8.75 -8.88 -0.98
C MET A 249 7.23 -8.80 -1.17
N CYS A 250 6.59 -7.75 -0.66
CA CYS A 250 5.14 -7.61 -0.79
C CYS A 250 4.76 -7.06 -2.16
N LYS A 251 3.65 -7.57 -2.70
CA LYS A 251 3.02 -7.01 -3.91
C LYS A 251 2.39 -5.65 -3.63
N ALA A 252 1.90 -5.46 -2.40
CA ALA A 252 1.34 -4.19 -1.94
C ALA A 252 1.77 -3.90 -0.49
N VAL A 253 2.14 -2.65 -0.23
CA VAL A 253 2.46 -2.15 1.10
C VAL A 253 1.59 -0.93 1.38
N VAL A 254 0.86 -0.96 2.49
CA VAL A 254 -0.06 0.10 2.91
C VAL A 254 0.37 0.63 4.27
N CYS A 255 0.77 1.89 4.31
CA CYS A 255 1.10 2.61 5.53
C CYS A 255 -0.12 3.42 5.99
N CYS A 256 -0.73 3.04 7.11
CA CYS A 256 -1.92 3.71 7.65
C CYS A 256 -1.54 4.80 8.64
N ARG A 257 -2.20 5.97 8.56
CA ARG A 257 -1.98 7.12 9.47
C ARG A 257 -0.52 7.59 9.54
N ALA A 258 0.22 7.48 8.44
CA ALA A 258 1.59 7.97 8.37
C ALA A 258 1.64 9.50 8.40
N THR A 259 2.53 10.07 9.21
CA THR A 259 2.77 11.52 9.24
C THR A 259 3.49 12.00 7.96
N PRO A 260 3.40 13.29 7.60
CA PRO A 260 4.10 13.82 6.41
C PRO A 260 5.61 13.52 6.41
N LEU A 261 6.24 13.54 7.58
CA LEU A 261 7.66 13.20 7.73
C LEU A 261 7.91 11.71 7.47
N GLN A 262 7.08 10.83 8.02
CA GLN A 262 7.20 9.38 7.80
C GLN A 262 7.05 9.00 6.33
N LYS A 263 6.09 9.62 5.62
CA LYS A 263 5.93 9.40 4.17
C LYS A 263 7.21 9.72 3.41
N ALA A 264 7.83 10.86 3.70
CA ALA A 264 9.10 11.27 3.09
C ALA A 264 10.26 10.32 3.44
N GLN A 265 10.31 9.85 4.69
CA GLN A 265 11.32 8.88 5.14
C GLN A 265 11.21 7.53 4.41
N VAL A 266 9.99 7.05 4.16
CA VAL A 266 9.77 5.82 3.36
C VAL A 266 10.30 6.01 1.94
N VAL A 267 9.98 7.14 1.29
CA VAL A 267 10.49 7.43 -0.05
C VAL A 267 12.02 7.51 -0.06
N ASP A 268 12.63 8.20 0.90
CA ASP A 268 14.09 8.31 1.04
C ASP A 268 14.77 6.95 1.22
N LEU A 269 14.18 6.08 2.04
CA LEU A 269 14.67 4.72 2.28
C LEU A 269 14.69 3.89 1.00
N VAL A 270 13.60 3.89 0.23
CA VAL A 270 13.54 3.17 -1.04
C VAL A 270 14.50 3.79 -2.05
N MET A 271 14.53 5.13 -2.15
CA MET A 271 15.37 5.87 -3.09
C MET A 271 16.86 5.55 -2.90
N LYS A 272 17.35 5.57 -1.66
CA LYS A 272 18.77 5.36 -1.34
C LYS A 272 19.20 3.91 -1.49
N ASN A 273 18.31 2.95 -1.23
CA ASN A 273 18.68 1.55 -1.11
C ASN A 273 18.31 0.68 -2.31
N GLU A 274 17.31 1.06 -3.12
CA GLU A 274 16.81 0.21 -4.22
C GLU A 274 17.34 0.54 -5.61
N ARG A 275 18.14 1.61 -5.80
CA ARG A 275 18.61 2.06 -7.14
C ARG A 275 17.48 2.10 -8.19
N LYS A 276 16.26 2.38 -7.77
CA LYS A 276 15.06 2.49 -8.62
C LYS A 276 14.62 3.94 -8.66
N ILE A 277 14.03 4.33 -9.79
CA ILE A 277 13.36 5.62 -9.92
C ILE A 277 12.09 5.56 -9.07
N THR A 278 11.92 6.56 -8.23
CA THR A 278 10.77 6.69 -7.32
C THR A 278 9.89 7.82 -7.83
N LEU A 279 8.58 7.57 -7.85
CA LEU A 279 7.56 8.57 -8.14
C LEU A 279 6.70 8.79 -6.90
N ALA A 280 6.48 10.04 -6.53
CA ALA A 280 5.54 10.40 -5.47
C ALA A 280 4.39 11.24 -6.06
N ILE A 281 3.18 10.92 -5.63
CA ILE A 281 1.96 11.63 -6.03
C ILE A 281 1.15 12.02 -4.80
N GLY A 282 0.59 13.21 -4.81
CA GLY A 282 -0.28 13.70 -3.73
C GLY A 282 -1.06 14.94 -4.12
N ASP A 283 -2.07 15.28 -3.34
CA ASP A 283 -2.99 16.39 -3.61
C ASP A 283 -2.96 17.48 -2.53
N GLY A 284 -2.51 17.15 -1.32
CA GLY A 284 -2.53 18.03 -0.16
C GLY A 284 -1.16 18.48 0.37
N ALA A 285 -1.20 19.37 1.36
CA ALA A 285 -0.05 19.85 2.13
C ALA A 285 0.77 18.71 2.76
N ASN A 286 0.06 17.65 3.18
CA ASN A 286 0.61 16.50 3.89
C ASN A 286 1.52 15.63 3.01
N ASP A 287 1.45 15.82 1.70
CA ASP A 287 2.21 15.04 0.73
C ASP A 287 3.39 15.82 0.15
N VAL A 288 3.50 17.13 0.40
CA VAL A 288 4.57 17.98 -0.14
C VAL A 288 5.96 17.44 0.22
N SER A 289 6.16 17.04 1.48
CA SER A 289 7.44 16.47 1.93
C SER A 289 7.78 15.14 1.25
N MET A 290 6.77 14.36 0.87
CA MET A 290 6.93 13.09 0.16
C MET A 290 7.22 13.33 -1.33
N ILE A 291 6.47 14.25 -1.94
CA ILE A 291 6.56 14.69 -3.35
C ILE A 291 7.97 15.20 -3.63
N GLN A 292 8.45 16.16 -2.86
CA GLN A 292 9.79 16.77 -3.02
C GLN A 292 10.95 15.79 -2.80
N LYS A 293 10.69 14.63 -2.20
CA LYS A 293 11.72 13.64 -1.88
C LYS A 293 11.91 12.60 -2.99
N ALA A 294 10.91 12.41 -3.85
CA ALA A 294 10.98 11.45 -4.95
C ALA A 294 11.82 11.98 -6.12
N HIS A 295 12.19 11.09 -7.05
CA HIS A 295 12.87 11.49 -8.28
C HIS A 295 11.91 12.16 -9.27
N ILE A 296 10.65 11.71 -9.29
CA ILE A 296 9.57 12.27 -10.09
C ILE A 296 8.46 12.65 -9.13
N ASP A 297 7.99 13.86 -9.25
CA ASP A 297 7.03 14.42 -8.34
C ASP A 297 5.77 14.91 -9.08
N VAL A 298 4.61 14.49 -8.57
CA VAL A 298 3.32 14.71 -9.24
C VAL A 298 2.33 15.29 -8.24
N GLY A 299 1.86 16.50 -8.50
CA GLY A 299 0.82 17.15 -7.75
C GLY A 299 -0.53 16.98 -8.42
N ILE A 300 -1.52 16.46 -7.70
CA ILE A 300 -2.91 16.42 -8.18
C ILE A 300 -3.62 17.69 -7.72
N SER A 301 -4.37 18.32 -8.62
CA SER A 301 -5.24 19.45 -8.28
C SER A 301 -6.48 18.93 -7.53
N GLY A 302 -6.39 18.91 -6.20
CA GLY A 302 -7.44 18.41 -5.32
C GLY A 302 -8.30 19.49 -4.67
N GLN A 303 -9.33 19.06 -3.94
CA GLN A 303 -10.18 19.92 -3.10
C GLN A 303 -9.47 20.38 -1.82
N GLU A 304 -8.38 19.70 -1.41
CA GLU A 304 -7.62 20.00 -0.19
C GLU A 304 -6.63 21.17 -0.34
N GLY A 305 -6.44 21.67 -1.57
CA GLY A 305 -5.62 22.84 -1.86
C GLY A 305 -4.72 22.66 -3.09
N ARG A 306 -3.94 23.70 -3.40
CA ARG A 306 -2.99 23.69 -4.53
C ARG A 306 -1.54 23.50 -4.09
N GLN A 307 -1.29 23.21 -2.83
CA GLN A 307 0.07 23.17 -2.27
C GLN A 307 0.93 22.06 -2.89
N ALA A 308 0.36 20.86 -3.07
CA ALA A 308 1.05 19.76 -3.75
C ALA A 308 1.37 20.11 -5.22
N VAL A 309 0.42 20.69 -5.95
CA VAL A 309 0.59 21.16 -7.34
C VAL A 309 1.68 22.20 -7.48
N LEU A 310 1.75 23.16 -6.56
CA LEU A 310 2.76 24.22 -6.58
C LEU A 310 4.15 23.71 -6.21
N ALA A 311 4.24 22.56 -5.53
CA ALA A 311 5.47 21.96 -5.05
C ALA A 311 5.99 20.81 -5.92
N SER A 312 5.30 20.48 -7.02
CA SER A 312 5.61 19.36 -7.92
C SER A 312 5.96 19.83 -9.34
N ASP A 313 6.83 19.11 -10.04
CA ASP A 313 7.16 19.36 -11.44
C ASP A 313 5.98 19.09 -12.39
N TYR A 314 5.22 18.02 -12.13
CA TYR A 314 4.03 17.69 -12.93
C TYR A 314 2.74 17.94 -12.16
N SER A 315 1.84 18.71 -12.78
CA SER A 315 0.49 18.91 -12.24
C SER A 315 -0.55 18.16 -13.06
N LEU A 316 -1.39 17.36 -12.38
CA LEU A 316 -2.49 16.62 -12.99
C LEU A 316 -3.83 17.06 -12.40
N GLY A 317 -4.88 17.11 -13.22
CA GLY A 317 -6.24 17.40 -12.73
C GLY A 317 -6.88 16.21 -12.00
N GLN A 318 -6.54 14.98 -12.40
CA GLN A 318 -7.09 13.75 -11.84
C GLN A 318 -6.05 12.63 -11.91
N PHE A 319 -6.12 11.67 -11.01
CA PHE A 319 -5.20 10.53 -10.93
C PHE A 319 -5.15 9.71 -12.23
N ARG A 320 -6.27 9.55 -12.94
CA ARG A 320 -6.35 8.79 -14.20
C ARG A 320 -5.39 9.26 -15.30
N PHE A 321 -4.94 10.51 -15.26
CA PHE A 321 -4.00 11.04 -16.25
C PHE A 321 -2.56 10.60 -16.00
N LEU A 322 -2.27 10.03 -14.82
CA LEU A 322 -0.97 9.45 -14.51
C LEU A 322 -0.61 8.32 -15.47
N GLU A 323 -1.60 7.52 -15.90
CA GLU A 323 -1.41 6.48 -16.91
C GLU A 323 -0.80 7.05 -18.19
N ILE A 324 -1.38 8.14 -18.72
CA ILE A 324 -0.94 8.75 -19.97
C ILE A 324 0.44 9.39 -19.76
N LEU A 325 0.64 10.08 -18.64
CA LEU A 325 1.92 10.70 -18.30
C LEU A 325 3.04 9.67 -18.29
N LEU A 326 2.85 8.53 -17.63
CA LEU A 326 3.92 7.53 -17.48
C LEU A 326 4.06 6.61 -18.70
N LEU A 327 2.97 6.07 -19.23
CA LEU A 327 3.03 5.04 -20.28
C LEU A 327 3.26 5.63 -21.67
N VAL A 328 2.75 6.84 -21.92
CA VAL A 328 2.90 7.52 -23.22
C VAL A 328 4.09 8.47 -23.13
N HIS A 329 3.99 9.53 -22.32
CA HIS A 329 5.03 10.55 -22.29
C HIS A 329 6.33 10.06 -21.67
N GLY A 330 6.28 9.27 -20.60
CA GLY A 330 7.47 8.65 -20.01
C GLY A 330 8.23 7.77 -21.01
N ARG A 331 7.51 6.93 -21.77
CA ARG A 331 8.11 6.06 -22.79
C ARG A 331 8.67 6.84 -23.99
N PHE A 332 7.93 7.82 -24.51
CA PHE A 332 8.38 8.65 -25.63
C PHE A 332 9.57 9.53 -25.25
N SER A 333 9.54 10.17 -24.07
CA SER A 333 10.65 11.00 -23.57
C SER A 333 11.90 10.18 -23.32
N ALA A 334 11.78 8.98 -22.74
CA ALA A 334 12.91 8.06 -22.60
C ALA A 334 13.48 7.68 -23.97
N GLN A 335 12.65 7.23 -24.92
CA GLN A 335 13.11 6.86 -26.27
C GLN A 335 13.77 8.02 -27.03
N THR A 336 13.26 9.24 -26.85
CA THR A 336 13.82 10.45 -27.49
C THR A 336 15.20 10.80 -26.92
N LEU A 337 15.39 10.68 -25.60
CA LEU A 337 16.70 10.80 -24.96
C LEU A 337 17.68 9.70 -25.39
N TYR A 338 17.19 8.50 -25.74
CA TYR A 338 18.01 7.36 -26.15
C TYR A 338 18.53 7.41 -27.58
N ASN A 339 18.16 8.40 -28.40
CA ASN A 339 18.85 8.63 -29.68
C ASN A 339 19.68 9.92 -29.70
N PRO A 340 20.62 10.10 -28.74
CA PRO A 340 21.50 11.25 -28.74
C PRO A 340 22.44 11.23 -29.94
N PHE A 341 22.71 10.05 -30.51
CA PHE A 341 23.42 9.92 -31.77
C PHE A 341 22.65 10.59 -32.91
N PHE A 342 21.36 10.27 -33.10
CA PHE A 342 20.57 10.90 -34.16
C PHE A 342 20.40 12.40 -33.96
N ILE A 343 20.22 12.88 -32.73
CA ILE A 343 20.12 14.31 -32.42
C ILE A 343 21.47 15.01 -32.66
N ALA A 344 22.58 14.42 -32.23
CA ALA A 344 23.91 14.97 -32.45
C ALA A 344 24.27 14.95 -33.94
N THR A 345 23.99 13.86 -34.65
CA THR A 345 24.22 13.75 -36.10
C THR A 345 23.35 14.75 -36.87
N TYR A 346 22.09 14.94 -36.48
CA TYR A 346 21.20 15.94 -37.09
C TYR A 346 21.75 17.36 -36.92
N ASN A 347 22.11 17.73 -35.69
CA ASN A 347 22.61 19.07 -35.40
C ASN A 347 23.98 19.35 -36.04
N VAL A 348 24.86 18.34 -36.11
CA VAL A 348 26.24 18.48 -36.63
C VAL A 348 26.33 18.34 -38.15
N PHE A 349 25.52 17.51 -38.78
CA PHE A 349 25.62 17.30 -40.23
C PHE A 349 24.54 18.03 -41.02
N PHE A 350 23.33 18.14 -40.49
CA PHE A 350 22.19 18.61 -41.27
C PHE A 350 21.84 20.08 -41.00
N THR A 351 22.17 20.64 -39.83
CA THR A 351 21.90 22.06 -39.55
C THR A 351 23.14 22.96 -39.58
N SER A 352 24.30 22.50 -39.11
CA SER A 352 25.50 23.35 -39.10
C SER A 352 26.24 23.36 -40.43
N LEU A 353 26.31 22.23 -41.15
CA LEU A 353 27.02 22.13 -42.44
C LEU A 353 26.44 23.08 -43.51
N PRO A 354 25.11 23.20 -43.71
CA PRO A 354 24.57 24.14 -44.70
C PRO A 354 24.84 25.59 -44.34
N VAL A 355 24.80 25.95 -43.04
CA VAL A 355 25.12 27.31 -42.56
C VAL A 355 26.60 27.63 -42.76
N LEU A 356 27.49 26.65 -42.57
CA LEU A 356 28.92 26.80 -42.81
C LEU A 356 29.24 26.93 -44.30
N VAL A 357 28.58 26.12 -45.14
CA VAL A 357 28.69 26.22 -46.61
C VAL A 357 28.13 27.56 -47.10
N LEU A 358 26.98 28.01 -46.59
CA LEU A 358 26.48 29.35 -46.88
C LEU A 358 27.50 30.41 -46.40
N GLY A 359 27.96 30.38 -45.15
CA GLY A 359 28.91 31.38 -44.66
C GLY A 359 30.26 31.43 -45.40
N VAL A 360 30.72 30.33 -46.00
CA VAL A 360 31.97 30.27 -46.77
C VAL A 360 31.77 30.65 -48.23
N PHE A 361 30.63 30.29 -48.83
CA PHE A 361 30.38 30.46 -50.28
C PHE A 361 29.36 31.55 -50.63
N ASP A 362 28.70 32.16 -49.64
CA ASP A 362 27.82 33.31 -49.81
C ASP A 362 28.68 34.57 -49.97
N GLN A 363 29.13 34.79 -51.20
CA GLN A 363 29.71 36.05 -51.60
C GLN A 363 28.59 37.04 -51.85
N VAL A 364 28.36 37.93 -50.89
CA VAL A 364 27.49 39.09 -51.04
C VAL A 364 27.99 39.89 -52.24
N SER A 365 27.24 39.83 -53.34
CA SER A 365 27.49 40.57 -54.58
C SER A 365 27.01 42.01 -54.45
#